data_AF-A0A445AMD8-F1
#
_entry.id   AF-A0A445AMD8-F1
#
_cell.length_a   1.000
_cell.length_b   1.000
_cell.length_c   1.000
_cell.angle_alpha   90.00
_cell.angle_beta   90.00
_cell.angle_gamma   90.00
#
_symmetry.space_group_name_H-M   'P 1'
#
loop_
_entity.id
_entity.type
_entity.pdbx_description
1 polymer ?
#
loop_
_entity_poly.entity_id
_entity_poly.type
_entity_poly.pdbx_seq_one_letter_code
_entity_poly.pdbx_strand_id
1 'polypeptide(L)'
;MRLLLVWVQQLMKQVWRTTLSVASTVVGFLCFALSSSFKDLFGEWNSPKIVVYTVVGLTVLLFVLYAKELHLIIIRKKFMAVRAHVGFLVFASTTVYSFFFDKATKGKPDAYSLVSYVAFATMSFTSGFIEFLYFFAAILISQLMKINVLLGLVGLGFSYVLIIVADYTIVKPEDHHITKPIKYFFVIQPTKIEVWRLIGLVSSVVGLLCYALGSTSKYLFQEWNSFKIIIYTLFSLMIFLLAFLAKGGSFLRILRLGANMATFLVLALILPGVYSFFDSDAKVRMRSNAYDIISCGAFHVMSLSFSRQIPCSIFGTIIVYFFAGALIIELMEIKLFLGIVGISFCYLLWVLGTFMDKLPEYIEKEVSPVVNIEIASRHHSNELPEATMVEECLESNAADDEHSDHSDHIVQPSLQAGETSVTVGVEEAFSKIQDLL
;
A
#
# COMPACT_ATOMS: atom_id res chain seq x y z
N MET A 1 7.75 -12.47 -40.94
CA MET A 1 7.90 -11.01 -41.02
C MET A 1 7.24 -10.25 -39.86
N ARG A 2 5.94 -10.46 -39.56
CA ARG A 2 5.27 -9.76 -38.42
C ARG A 2 5.91 -10.04 -37.05
N LEU A 3 6.27 -11.29 -36.75
CA LEU A 3 6.98 -11.65 -35.52
C LEU A 3 8.36 -10.97 -35.41
N LEU A 4 9.10 -10.91 -36.52
CA LEU A 4 10.39 -10.21 -36.56
C LEU A 4 10.23 -8.70 -36.31
N LEU A 5 9.20 -8.08 -36.88
CA LEU A 5 8.89 -6.66 -36.68
C LEU A 5 8.54 -6.36 -35.21
N VAL A 6 7.70 -7.21 -34.60
CA VAL A 6 7.32 -7.10 -33.18
C VAL A 6 8.55 -7.28 -32.29
N TRP A 7 9.40 -8.26 -32.60
CA TRP A 7 10.62 -8.52 -31.85
C TRP A 7 11.63 -7.37 -31.95
N VAL A 8 11.83 -6.80 -33.14
CA VAL A 8 12.68 -5.62 -33.35
C VAL A 8 12.09 -4.40 -32.62
N GLN A 9 10.78 -4.19 -32.66
CA GLN A 9 10.13 -3.11 -31.90
C GLN A 9 10.30 -3.28 -30.38
N GLN A 10 10.17 -4.50 -29.85
CA GLN A 10 10.39 -4.80 -28.43
C GLN A 10 11.85 -4.56 -28.03
N LEU A 11 12.82 -4.99 -28.85
CA LEU A 11 14.24 -4.74 -28.63
C LEU A 11 14.58 -3.26 -28.67
N MET A 12 14.09 -2.52 -29.67
CA MET A 12 14.32 -1.07 -29.75
C MET A 12 13.72 -0.35 -28.54
N LYS A 13 12.51 -0.72 -28.13
CA LYS A 13 11.87 -0.17 -26.93
C LYS A 13 12.68 -0.47 -25.67
N GLN A 14 13.24 -1.68 -25.57
CA GLN A 14 14.01 -2.10 -24.41
C GLN A 14 15.38 -1.42 -24.35
N VAL A 15 16.11 -1.37 -25.46
CA VAL A 15 17.38 -0.66 -25.56
C VAL A 15 17.17 0.81 -25.25
N TRP A 16 16.16 1.45 -25.84
CA TRP A 16 15.80 2.84 -25.58
C TRP A 16 15.53 3.11 -24.09
N ARG A 17 14.82 2.21 -23.41
CA ARG A 17 14.50 2.37 -21.99
C ARG A 17 15.76 2.28 -21.12
N THR A 18 16.65 1.32 -21.41
CA THR A 18 17.89 1.17 -20.65
C THR A 18 18.84 2.33 -20.90
N THR A 19 19.02 2.76 -22.16
CA THR A 19 19.90 3.90 -22.49
C THR A 19 19.38 5.19 -21.87
N LEU A 20 18.07 5.43 -21.93
CA LEU A 20 17.45 6.60 -21.29
C LEU A 20 17.63 6.55 -19.78
N SER A 21 17.44 5.40 -19.14
CA SER A 21 17.66 5.25 -17.69
C SER A 21 19.11 5.52 -17.29
N VAL A 22 20.08 4.97 -18.02
CA VAL A 22 21.51 5.16 -17.79
C VAL A 22 21.91 6.62 -17.99
N ALA A 23 21.52 7.22 -19.11
CA ALA A 23 21.79 8.63 -19.38
C ALA A 23 21.20 9.53 -18.29
N SER A 24 19.95 9.26 -17.88
CA SER A 24 19.28 10.00 -16.83
C SER A 24 19.94 9.82 -15.47
N THR A 25 20.48 8.63 -15.18
CA THR A 25 21.26 8.37 -13.95
C THR A 25 22.53 9.23 -13.93
N VAL A 26 23.30 9.22 -15.02
CA VAL A 26 24.54 9.98 -15.15
C VAL A 26 24.28 11.48 -15.04
N VAL A 27 23.28 11.99 -15.76
CA VAL A 27 22.86 13.40 -15.67
C VAL A 27 22.41 13.74 -14.25
N GLY A 28 21.62 12.88 -13.62
CA GLY A 28 21.17 13.04 -12.24
C GLY A 28 22.33 13.20 -11.27
N PHE A 29 23.31 12.29 -11.28
CA PHE A 29 24.48 12.38 -10.40
C PHE A 29 25.40 13.56 -10.74
N LEU A 30 25.61 13.90 -12.01
CA LEU A 30 26.43 15.06 -12.37
C LEU A 30 25.78 16.37 -11.92
N CYS A 31 24.49 16.55 -12.20
CA CYS A 31 23.76 17.74 -11.79
C CYS A 31 23.63 17.82 -10.27
N PHE A 32 23.37 16.71 -9.58
CA PHE A 32 23.30 16.71 -8.12
C PHE A 32 24.65 17.10 -7.49
N ALA A 33 25.77 16.57 -7.99
CA ALA A 33 27.11 16.90 -7.52
C ALA A 33 27.45 18.40 -7.66
N LEU A 34 26.94 19.04 -8.70
CA LEU A 34 27.14 20.47 -8.97
C LEU A 34 26.12 21.37 -8.25
N SER A 35 25.09 20.78 -7.64
CA SER A 35 24.00 21.55 -7.07
C SER A 35 24.33 22.20 -5.73
N SER A 36 23.68 23.34 -5.44
CA SER A 36 23.70 23.95 -4.11
C SER A 36 23.18 22.99 -3.04
N SER A 37 22.21 22.15 -3.39
CA SER A 37 21.67 21.09 -2.52
C SER A 37 22.77 20.16 -1.99
N PHE A 38 23.70 19.75 -2.84
CA PHE A 38 24.83 18.93 -2.42
C PHE A 38 25.77 19.70 -1.49
N LYS A 39 26.09 20.95 -1.83
CA LYS A 39 26.96 21.80 -1.02
C LYS A 39 26.36 22.06 0.37
N ASP A 40 25.04 22.23 0.45
CA ASP A 40 24.33 22.48 1.71
C ASP A 40 24.24 21.22 2.58
N LEU A 41 24.03 20.04 1.98
CA LEU A 41 23.92 18.76 2.69
C LEU A 41 25.27 18.20 3.15
N PHE A 42 26.27 18.24 2.27
CA PHE A 42 27.54 17.57 2.49
C PHE A 42 28.69 18.54 2.74
N GLY A 43 28.49 19.85 2.60
CA GLY A 43 29.55 20.86 2.66
C GLY A 43 30.43 20.87 1.41
N GLU A 44 31.61 21.48 1.52
CA GLU A 44 32.55 21.54 0.40
C GLU A 44 33.15 20.17 0.05
N TRP A 45 33.54 20.01 -1.22
CA TRP A 45 34.15 18.80 -1.72
C TRP A 45 35.48 18.52 -1.03
N ASN A 46 35.60 17.29 -0.52
CA ASN A 46 36.85 16.75 0.01
C ASN A 46 37.09 15.40 -0.67
N SER A 47 38.36 15.00 -0.83
CA SER A 47 38.75 13.73 -1.47
C SER A 47 37.94 12.51 -0.99
N PRO A 48 37.72 12.26 0.32
CA PRO A 48 36.88 11.14 0.76
C PRO A 48 35.41 11.26 0.32
N LYS A 49 34.85 12.47 0.27
CA LYS A 49 33.47 12.68 -0.19
C LYS A 49 33.33 12.36 -1.67
N ILE A 50 34.33 12.74 -2.48
CA ILE A 50 34.38 12.41 -3.91
C ILE A 50 34.42 10.90 -4.11
N VAL A 51 35.27 10.19 -3.35
CA VAL A 51 35.35 8.72 -3.43
C VAL A 51 34.02 8.08 -3.04
N VAL A 52 33.44 8.46 -1.90
CA VAL A 52 32.15 7.92 -1.44
C VAL A 52 31.04 8.20 -2.46
N TYR A 53 30.96 9.43 -2.96
CA TYR A 53 29.96 9.82 -3.95
C TYR A 53 30.10 9.02 -5.26
N THR A 54 31.34 8.82 -5.72
CA THR A 54 31.63 8.05 -6.94
C THR A 54 31.27 6.58 -6.76
N VAL A 55 31.61 5.97 -5.61
CA VAL A 55 31.28 4.58 -5.30
C VAL A 55 29.76 4.38 -5.22
N VAL A 56 29.04 5.29 -4.55
CA VAL A 56 27.56 5.23 -4.47
C VAL A 56 26.94 5.42 -5.84
N GLY A 57 27.39 6.43 -6.62
CA GLY A 57 26.90 6.69 -7.97
C GLY A 57 27.13 5.50 -8.91
N LEU A 58 28.32 4.89 -8.86
CA LEU A 58 28.64 3.69 -9.63
C LEU A 58 27.77 2.50 -9.20
N THR A 59 27.52 2.33 -7.89
CA THR A 59 26.65 1.27 -7.38
C THR A 59 25.22 1.41 -7.90
N VAL A 60 24.67 2.63 -7.87
CA VAL A 60 23.32 2.91 -8.41
C VAL A 60 23.30 2.70 -9.93
N LEU A 61 24.34 3.12 -10.65
CA LEU A 61 24.44 2.92 -12.09
C LEU A 61 24.46 1.43 -12.47
N LEU A 62 25.25 0.62 -11.74
CA LEU A 62 25.26 -0.83 -11.90
C LEU A 62 23.89 -1.43 -11.58
N PHE A 63 23.24 -0.97 -10.49
CA PHE A 63 21.90 -1.42 -10.14
C PHE A 63 20.88 -1.13 -11.25
N VAL A 64 20.93 0.05 -11.87
CA VAL A 64 20.08 0.42 -13.01
C VAL A 64 20.37 -0.44 -14.24
N LEU A 65 21.65 -0.69 -14.55
CA LEU A 65 22.05 -1.54 -15.68
C LEU A 65 21.58 -2.99 -15.52
N TYR A 66 21.70 -3.53 -14.30
CA TYR A 66 21.29 -4.89 -13.98
C TYR A 66 19.84 -4.99 -13.49
N ALA A 67 19.09 -3.88 -13.45
CA ALA A 67 17.74 -3.84 -12.87
C ALA A 67 16.83 -4.89 -13.49
N LYS A 68 16.94 -5.16 -14.81
CA LYS A 68 16.10 -6.15 -15.48
C LYS A 68 16.41 -7.60 -15.06
N GLU A 69 17.69 -7.96 -15.02
CA GLU A 69 18.13 -9.30 -14.61
C GLU A 69 17.89 -9.51 -13.11
N LEU A 70 18.15 -8.48 -12.30
CA LEU A 70 17.78 -8.45 -10.89
C LEU A 70 16.27 -8.59 -10.70
N HIS A 71 15.45 -7.85 -11.45
CA HIS A 71 13.99 -7.92 -11.35
C HIS A 71 13.48 -9.33 -11.67
N LEU A 72 14.04 -10.02 -12.68
CA LEU A 72 13.70 -11.42 -12.99
C LEU A 72 14.13 -12.40 -11.89
N ILE A 73 15.34 -12.26 -11.35
CA ILE A 73 15.85 -13.10 -10.26
C ILE A 73 15.07 -12.86 -8.96
N ILE A 74 14.72 -11.61 -8.68
CA ILE A 74 14.01 -11.14 -7.50
C ILE A 74 12.52 -11.50 -7.56
N ILE A 75 11.85 -11.39 -8.73
CA ILE A 75 10.46 -11.86 -8.92
C ILE A 75 10.33 -13.35 -8.60
N ARG A 76 11.34 -14.14 -8.95
CA ARG A 76 11.30 -15.61 -8.83
C ARG A 76 11.38 -16.10 -7.37
N LYS A 77 11.80 -15.27 -6.40
CA LYS A 77 11.97 -15.64 -4.99
C LYS A 77 11.28 -14.63 -4.05
N LYS A 78 10.05 -14.93 -3.62
CA LYS A 78 9.32 -14.27 -2.50
C LYS A 78 9.41 -12.72 -2.45
N PHE A 79 9.12 -12.07 -3.58
CA PHE A 79 9.27 -10.63 -3.82
C PHE A 79 8.46 -9.68 -2.91
N MET A 80 7.27 -10.08 -2.45
CA MET A 80 6.35 -9.16 -1.77
C MET A 80 6.93 -8.58 -0.47
N ALA A 81 7.76 -9.34 0.25
CA ALA A 81 8.41 -8.85 1.47
C ALA A 81 9.51 -7.83 1.16
N VAL A 82 10.41 -8.15 0.21
CA VAL A 82 11.52 -7.26 -0.17
C VAL A 82 11.02 -5.93 -0.70
N ARG A 83 9.97 -5.94 -1.53
CA ARG A 83 9.37 -4.73 -2.07
C ARG A 83 8.83 -3.81 -0.97
N ALA A 84 8.18 -4.37 0.05
CA ALA A 84 7.68 -3.61 1.18
C ALA A 84 8.82 -2.99 2.01
N HIS A 85 9.90 -3.75 2.27
CA HIS A 85 11.07 -3.23 2.98
C HIS A 85 11.78 -2.12 2.20
N VAL A 86 11.92 -2.26 0.88
CA VAL A 86 12.50 -1.23 0.02
C VAL A 86 11.61 0.02 0.00
N GLY A 87 10.28 -0.14 -0.15
CA GLY A 87 9.34 0.97 -0.09
C GLY A 87 9.41 1.75 1.22
N PHE A 88 9.45 1.04 2.36
CA PHE A 88 9.63 1.66 3.67
C PHE A 88 10.99 2.35 3.81
N LEU A 89 12.07 1.74 3.35
CA LEU A 89 13.42 2.32 3.38
C LEU A 89 13.47 3.63 2.58
N VAL A 90 12.93 3.61 1.35
CA VAL A 90 12.84 4.79 0.49
C VAL A 90 12.05 5.88 1.19
N PHE A 91 10.89 5.54 1.74
CA PHE A 91 10.06 6.45 2.52
C PHE A 91 10.82 7.05 3.73
N ALA A 92 11.45 6.24 4.57
CA ALA A 92 12.21 6.72 5.73
C ALA A 92 13.37 7.63 5.31
N SER A 93 14.11 7.24 4.27
CA SER A 93 15.20 8.05 3.73
C SER A 93 14.69 9.39 3.17
N THR A 94 13.51 9.39 2.55
CA THR A 94 12.83 10.60 2.05
C THR A 94 12.53 11.56 3.18
N THR A 95 11.92 11.06 4.25
CA THR A 95 11.53 11.90 5.38
C THR A 95 12.73 12.52 6.07
N VAL A 96 13.77 11.71 6.31
CA VAL A 96 15.04 12.18 6.90
C VAL A 96 15.70 13.21 5.98
N TYR A 97 15.74 12.92 4.68
CA TYR A 97 16.29 13.83 3.68
C TYR A 97 15.56 15.18 3.69
N SER A 98 14.24 15.18 3.60
CA SER A 98 13.42 16.39 3.61
C SER A 98 13.64 17.24 4.86
N PHE A 99 13.78 16.61 6.04
CA PHE A 99 14.05 17.33 7.28
C PHE A 99 15.39 18.08 7.26
N PHE A 100 16.47 17.39 6.86
CA PHE A 100 17.79 18.04 6.78
C PHE A 100 17.85 19.07 5.66
N PHE A 101 17.24 18.74 4.53
CA PHE A 101 17.19 19.62 3.38
C PHE A 101 16.49 20.94 3.73
N ASP A 102 15.37 20.89 4.44
CA ASP A 102 14.65 22.09 4.86
C ASP A 102 15.47 22.97 5.82
N LYS A 103 16.22 22.36 6.75
CA LYS A 103 17.09 23.11 7.66
C LYS A 103 18.33 23.69 6.99
N ALA A 104 18.90 22.99 6.02
CA ALA A 104 20.13 23.40 5.35
C ALA A 104 19.88 24.47 4.27
N THR A 105 18.75 24.38 3.55
CA THR A 105 18.49 25.22 2.37
C THR A 105 17.60 26.41 2.70
N LYS A 106 18.22 27.55 3.04
CA LYS A 106 17.53 28.86 3.15
C LYS A 106 17.44 29.62 1.81
N GLY A 107 17.97 29.05 0.73
CA GLY A 107 18.03 29.65 -0.59
C GLY A 107 16.95 29.14 -1.54
N LYS A 108 16.74 29.88 -2.63
CA LYS A 108 15.97 29.37 -3.77
C LYS A 108 16.69 28.13 -4.34
N PRO A 109 15.96 27.07 -4.72
CA PRO A 109 16.59 25.90 -5.32
C PRO A 109 17.25 26.28 -6.63
N ASP A 110 18.41 25.71 -6.87
CA ASP A 110 19.18 25.94 -8.08
C ASP A 110 18.72 25.04 -9.24
N ALA A 111 19.03 25.45 -10.47
CA ALA A 111 18.64 24.70 -11.65
C ALA A 111 19.22 23.27 -11.66
N TYR A 112 20.44 23.08 -11.14
CA TYR A 112 21.09 21.79 -11.10
C TYR A 112 20.37 20.78 -10.20
N SER A 113 19.91 21.18 -9.01
CA SER A 113 19.12 20.28 -8.16
C SER A 113 17.80 19.90 -8.84
N LEU A 114 17.08 20.86 -9.44
CA LEU A 114 15.83 20.59 -10.14
C LEU A 114 16.04 19.58 -11.29
N VAL A 115 17.05 19.80 -12.13
CA VAL A 115 17.40 18.89 -13.23
C VAL A 115 17.77 17.51 -12.70
N SER A 116 18.51 17.43 -11.58
CA SER A 116 18.87 16.15 -10.99
C SER A 116 17.65 15.34 -10.55
N TYR A 117 16.65 15.96 -9.93
CA TYR A 117 15.43 15.26 -9.49
C TYR A 117 14.57 14.82 -10.67
N VAL A 118 14.45 15.63 -11.73
CA VAL A 118 13.78 15.22 -12.97
C VAL A 118 14.49 14.01 -13.59
N ALA A 119 15.82 14.03 -13.59
CA ALA A 119 16.63 12.94 -14.11
C ALA A 119 16.49 11.66 -13.26
N PHE A 120 16.49 11.75 -11.94
CA PHE A 120 16.25 10.59 -11.08
C PHE A 120 14.81 10.07 -11.16
N ALA A 121 13.81 10.94 -11.31
CA ALA A 121 12.43 10.53 -11.56
C ALA A 121 12.30 9.78 -12.90
N THR A 122 12.93 10.30 -13.96
CA THR A 122 12.94 9.66 -15.28
C THR A 122 13.66 8.32 -15.27
N MET A 123 14.79 8.22 -14.56
CA MET A 123 15.49 6.95 -14.31
C MET A 123 14.58 5.95 -13.61
N SER A 124 13.87 6.36 -12.56
CA SER A 124 12.99 5.49 -11.79
C SER A 124 11.79 5.01 -12.61
N PHE A 125 11.20 5.91 -13.42
CA PHE A 125 10.15 5.58 -14.38
C PHE A 125 10.60 4.54 -15.41
N THR A 126 11.78 4.73 -16.00
CA THR A 126 12.30 3.84 -17.06
C THR A 126 12.79 2.50 -16.52
N SER A 127 13.33 2.46 -15.31
CA SER A 127 13.76 1.22 -14.65
C SER A 127 12.61 0.42 -14.05
N GLY A 128 11.44 1.03 -13.83
CA GLY A 128 10.25 0.39 -13.26
C GLY A 128 10.22 0.38 -11.73
N PHE A 129 11.12 1.11 -11.07
CA PHE A 129 11.10 1.27 -9.62
C PHE A 129 10.14 2.40 -9.21
N ILE A 130 8.86 2.04 -9.06
CA ILE A 130 7.78 2.98 -8.74
C ILE A 130 8.06 3.71 -7.40
N GLU A 131 8.65 3.01 -6.42
CA GLU A 131 8.93 3.56 -5.09
C GLU A 131 9.94 4.72 -5.16
N PHE A 132 11.00 4.58 -5.97
CA PHE A 132 11.95 5.68 -6.21
C PHE A 132 11.33 6.79 -7.06
N LEU A 133 10.43 6.46 -8.00
CA LEU A 133 9.70 7.47 -8.77
C LEU A 133 8.89 8.38 -7.85
N TYR A 134 8.15 7.81 -6.89
CA TYR A 134 7.40 8.59 -5.90
C TYR A 134 8.30 9.49 -5.08
N PHE A 135 9.46 8.98 -4.64
CA PHE A 135 10.43 9.74 -3.88
C PHE A 135 10.95 10.97 -4.64
N PHE A 136 11.48 10.76 -5.85
CA PHE A 136 12.05 11.85 -6.63
C PHE A 136 10.98 12.82 -7.15
N ALA A 137 9.77 12.33 -7.45
CA ALA A 137 8.62 13.18 -7.76
C ALA A 137 8.23 14.07 -6.57
N ALA A 138 8.18 13.52 -5.35
CA ALA A 138 7.88 14.28 -4.14
C ALA A 138 8.93 15.37 -3.88
N ILE A 139 10.22 15.05 -4.02
CA ILE A 139 11.28 16.07 -3.89
C ILE A 139 11.13 17.14 -4.98
N LEU A 140 10.89 16.74 -6.23
CA LEU A 140 10.70 17.67 -7.34
C LEU A 140 9.56 18.66 -7.06
N ILE A 141 8.40 18.16 -6.61
CA ILE A 141 7.25 18.99 -6.22
C ILE A 141 7.64 19.95 -5.10
N SER A 142 8.34 19.46 -4.07
CA SER A 142 8.79 20.29 -2.95
C SER A 142 9.73 21.42 -3.40
N GLN A 143 10.66 21.16 -4.32
CA GLN A 143 11.53 22.22 -4.86
C GLN A 143 10.74 23.23 -5.69
N LEU A 144 9.83 22.75 -6.53
CA LEU A 144 9.00 23.61 -7.37
C LEU A 144 8.12 24.54 -6.50
N MET A 145 7.57 24.03 -5.40
CA MET A 145 6.83 24.84 -4.42
C MET A 145 7.69 25.94 -3.79
N LYS A 146 8.97 25.67 -3.48
CA LYS A 146 9.91 26.70 -2.97
C LYS A 146 10.18 27.81 -3.98
N ILE A 147 10.11 27.52 -5.28
CA ILE A 147 10.25 28.55 -6.34
C ILE A 147 8.96 29.35 -6.46
N ASN A 148 7.85 28.65 -6.69
CA ASN A 148 6.52 29.22 -6.84
C ASN A 148 5.47 28.11 -6.63
N VAL A 149 4.48 28.37 -5.77
CA VAL A 149 3.39 27.43 -5.47
C VAL A 149 2.69 26.93 -6.75
N LEU A 150 2.50 27.80 -7.75
CA LEU A 150 1.90 27.41 -9.03
C LEU A 150 2.77 26.36 -9.77
N LEU A 151 4.09 26.50 -9.71
CA LEU A 151 5.04 25.54 -10.28
C LEU A 151 4.96 24.20 -9.53
N GLY A 152 4.76 24.25 -8.20
CA GLY A 152 4.48 23.07 -7.39
C GLY A 152 3.23 22.31 -7.87
N LEU A 153 2.16 23.03 -8.19
CA LEU A 153 0.93 22.46 -8.75
C LEU A 153 1.17 21.80 -10.13
N VAL A 154 1.95 22.46 -11.00
CA VAL A 154 2.37 21.90 -12.29
C VAL A 154 3.19 20.63 -12.10
N GLY A 155 4.15 20.65 -11.16
CA GLY A 155 4.96 19.50 -10.79
C GLY A 155 4.13 18.33 -10.25
N LEU A 156 3.08 18.62 -9.47
CA LEU A 156 2.15 17.63 -8.97
C LEU A 156 1.38 16.97 -10.12
N GLY A 157 0.86 17.77 -11.06
CA GLY A 157 0.19 17.27 -12.26
C GLY A 157 1.11 16.41 -13.13
N PHE A 158 2.34 16.86 -13.37
CA PHE A 158 3.34 16.11 -14.11
C PHE A 158 3.68 14.76 -13.45
N SER A 159 3.93 14.78 -12.14
CA SER A 159 4.25 13.58 -11.36
C SER A 159 3.09 12.59 -11.38
N TYR A 160 1.85 13.07 -11.25
CA TYR A 160 0.66 12.24 -11.33
C TYR A 160 0.54 11.52 -12.70
N VAL A 161 0.79 12.25 -13.79
CA VAL A 161 0.82 11.65 -15.14
C VAL A 161 1.92 10.59 -15.24
N LEU A 162 3.13 10.86 -14.74
CA LEU A 162 4.22 9.87 -14.73
C LEU A 162 3.85 8.60 -13.96
N ILE A 163 3.20 8.74 -12.81
CA ILE A 163 2.75 7.62 -11.98
C ILE A 163 1.71 6.78 -12.72
N ILE A 164 0.71 7.42 -13.32
CA ILE A 164 -0.31 6.72 -14.12
C ILE A 164 0.35 5.95 -15.26
N VAL A 165 1.24 6.61 -16.01
CA VAL A 165 1.93 5.96 -17.13
C VAL A 165 2.80 4.81 -16.62
N ALA A 166 3.49 4.97 -15.49
CA ALA A 166 4.30 3.91 -14.90
C ALA A 166 3.44 2.68 -14.58
N ASP A 167 2.29 2.89 -13.93
CA ASP A 167 1.35 1.84 -13.59
C ASP A 167 0.83 1.11 -14.84
N TYR A 168 0.42 1.87 -15.87
CA TYR A 168 0.02 1.29 -17.16
C TYR A 168 1.14 0.50 -17.85
N THR A 169 2.40 0.95 -17.75
CA THR A 169 3.52 0.24 -18.37
C THR A 169 3.90 -1.05 -17.65
N ILE A 170 3.60 -1.16 -16.37
CA ILE A 170 3.91 -2.33 -15.53
C ILE A 170 2.78 -3.38 -15.64
N VAL A 171 1.53 -2.93 -15.74
CA VAL A 171 0.35 -3.80 -15.73
C VAL A 171 0.19 -4.61 -17.03
N LYS A 172 0.89 -4.31 -18.13
CA LYS A 172 0.75 -5.06 -19.39
C LYS A 172 1.45 -6.42 -19.32
N PRO A 173 0.74 -7.54 -19.06
CA PRO A 173 1.36 -8.85 -18.99
C PRO A 173 1.35 -9.41 -20.42
N GLU A 174 2.52 -9.80 -20.94
CA GLU A 174 2.60 -10.40 -22.28
C GLU A 174 2.00 -11.82 -22.36
N ASP A 175 1.43 -12.37 -21.27
CA ASP A 175 0.81 -13.70 -21.27
C ASP A 175 -0.70 -13.64 -21.06
N HIS A 176 -1.45 -13.48 -22.16
CA HIS A 176 -2.91 -13.51 -22.21
C HIS A 176 -3.54 -14.92 -22.20
N HIS A 177 -2.79 -15.98 -21.82
CA HIS A 177 -3.32 -17.35 -21.89
C HIS A 177 -3.78 -18.00 -20.58
N ILE A 178 -3.65 -17.35 -19.41
CA ILE A 178 -4.18 -17.91 -18.17
C ILE A 178 -4.78 -16.81 -17.29
N THR A 179 -5.97 -16.32 -17.64
CA THR A 179 -6.83 -15.61 -16.68
C THR A 179 -8.11 -16.39 -16.50
N LYS A 180 -8.05 -17.42 -15.62
CA LYS A 180 -9.26 -17.81 -14.90
C LYS A 180 -9.69 -16.57 -14.09
N PRO A 181 -10.97 -16.15 -14.16
CA PRO A 181 -11.42 -15.00 -13.40
C PRO A 181 -11.12 -15.26 -11.92
N ILE A 182 -10.40 -14.33 -11.30
CA ILE A 182 -10.12 -14.31 -9.86
C ILE A 182 -11.46 -14.04 -9.16
N LYS A 183 -12.31 -15.08 -9.10
CA LYS A 183 -13.61 -15.07 -8.44
C LYS A 183 -13.51 -15.52 -6.97
N TYR A 184 -12.32 -15.93 -6.53
CA TYR A 184 -12.12 -16.57 -5.23
C TYR A 184 -11.51 -15.67 -4.13
N PHE A 185 -11.20 -14.39 -4.39
CA PHE A 185 -10.48 -13.57 -3.39
C PHE A 185 -11.37 -12.66 -2.52
N PHE A 186 -12.69 -12.82 -2.56
CA PHE A 186 -13.63 -11.98 -1.79
C PHE A 186 -14.41 -12.75 -0.72
N VAL A 187 -13.84 -13.82 -0.16
CA VAL A 187 -14.28 -14.33 1.14
C VAL A 187 -13.42 -13.67 2.22
N ILE A 188 -13.67 -12.38 2.45
CA ILE A 188 -13.04 -11.67 3.57
C ILE A 188 -13.73 -12.18 4.83
N GLN A 189 -13.00 -12.97 5.62
CA GLN A 189 -13.43 -13.45 6.94
C GLN A 189 -13.96 -12.27 7.78
N PRO A 190 -15.24 -12.28 8.20
CA PRO A 190 -15.93 -11.13 8.79
C PRO A 190 -15.33 -10.65 10.12
N THR A 191 -14.60 -11.51 10.83
CA THR A 191 -14.01 -11.22 12.14
C THR A 191 -12.82 -10.26 12.08
N LYS A 192 -12.02 -10.26 11.00
CA LYS A 192 -10.83 -9.39 10.88
C LYS A 192 -11.16 -7.91 10.72
N ILE A 193 -12.29 -7.62 10.06
CA ILE A 193 -12.70 -6.24 9.74
C ILE A 193 -13.06 -5.49 11.01
N GLU A 194 -13.54 -6.18 12.05
CA GLU A 194 -14.09 -5.53 13.24
C GLU A 194 -13.00 -4.93 14.13
N VAL A 195 -11.88 -5.65 14.31
CA VAL A 195 -10.75 -5.19 15.13
C VAL A 195 -10.09 -3.98 14.50
N TRP A 196 -9.76 -4.03 13.20
CA TRP A 196 -9.18 -2.88 12.50
C TRP A 196 -10.11 -1.68 12.45
N ARG A 197 -11.42 -1.91 12.35
CA ARG A 197 -12.42 -0.84 12.43
C ARG A 197 -12.40 -0.17 13.81
N LEU A 198 -12.38 -0.95 14.89
CA LEU A 198 -12.34 -0.42 16.25
C LEU A 198 -11.04 0.35 16.48
N ILE A 199 -9.89 -0.20 16.09
CA ILE A 199 -8.58 0.47 16.19
C ILE A 199 -8.62 1.79 15.40
N GLY A 200 -9.09 1.78 14.16
CA GLY A 200 -9.20 2.97 13.33
C GLY A 200 -10.11 4.04 13.94
N LEU A 201 -11.24 3.63 14.51
CA LEU A 201 -12.22 4.52 15.16
C LEU A 201 -11.63 5.17 16.42
N VAL A 202 -11.08 4.37 17.33
CA VAL A 202 -10.44 4.86 18.56
C VAL A 202 -9.30 5.82 18.20
N SER A 203 -8.49 5.45 17.22
CA SER A 203 -7.36 6.26 16.77
C SER A 203 -7.80 7.57 16.08
N SER A 204 -8.93 7.57 15.36
CA SER A 204 -9.52 8.78 14.80
C SER A 204 -9.96 9.76 15.88
N VAL A 205 -10.66 9.27 16.91
CA VAL A 205 -11.12 10.09 18.05
C VAL A 205 -9.93 10.68 18.80
N VAL A 206 -8.92 9.86 19.12
CA VAL A 206 -7.70 10.33 19.78
C VAL A 206 -6.96 11.34 18.91
N GLY A 207 -6.78 11.05 17.61
CA GLY A 207 -6.10 11.93 16.67
C GLY A 207 -6.76 13.30 16.56
N LEU A 208 -8.09 13.33 16.40
CA LEU A 208 -8.85 14.57 16.33
C LEU A 208 -8.80 15.36 17.65
N LEU A 209 -9.07 14.71 18.79
CA LEU A 209 -8.99 15.39 20.09
C LEU A 209 -7.60 15.98 20.37
N CYS A 210 -6.54 15.22 20.11
CA CYS A 210 -5.17 15.71 20.28
C CYS A 210 -4.83 16.83 19.28
N TYR A 211 -5.27 16.72 18.02
CA TYR A 211 -5.06 17.78 17.02
C TYR A 211 -5.71 19.10 17.46
N ALA A 212 -6.95 19.07 17.96
CA ALA A 212 -7.67 20.24 18.44
C ALA A 212 -6.99 20.93 19.64
N LEU A 213 -6.26 20.16 20.45
CA LEU A 213 -5.49 20.66 21.60
C LEU A 213 -4.03 21.03 21.24
N GLY A 214 -3.57 20.58 20.07
CA GLY A 214 -2.23 20.74 19.55
C GLY A 214 -1.82 22.19 19.30
N SER A 215 -0.51 22.42 19.14
CA SER A 215 -0.02 23.74 18.76
C SER A 215 -0.34 24.07 17.31
N THR A 216 -0.39 23.05 16.45
CA THR A 216 -0.72 23.18 15.02
C THR A 216 -2.13 23.71 14.81
N SER A 217 -3.12 23.26 15.58
CA SER A 217 -4.48 23.79 15.48
C SER A 217 -4.59 25.23 15.96
N LYS A 218 -3.87 25.60 17.03
CA LYS A 218 -3.79 27.00 17.49
C LYS A 218 -3.16 27.90 16.45
N TYR A 219 -2.17 27.41 15.70
CA TYR A 219 -1.57 28.16 14.60
C TYR A 219 -2.55 28.30 13.43
N LEU A 220 -3.10 27.19 12.95
CA LEU A 220 -3.93 27.14 11.75
C LEU A 220 -5.28 27.85 11.92
N PHE A 221 -5.86 27.74 13.11
CA PHE A 221 -7.14 28.37 13.42
C PHE A 221 -7.00 29.66 14.23
N GLN A 222 -5.79 30.06 14.64
CA GLN A 222 -5.55 31.25 15.47
C GLN A 222 -6.49 31.26 16.69
N GLU A 223 -7.38 32.26 16.81
CA GLU A 223 -8.46 32.25 17.80
C GLU A 223 -9.65 31.43 17.31
N TRP A 224 -10.11 30.51 18.17
CA TRP A 224 -11.30 29.68 17.94
C TRP A 224 -12.56 30.54 17.93
N ASN A 225 -13.10 30.78 16.75
CA ASN A 225 -14.46 31.31 16.58
C ASN A 225 -15.45 30.13 16.48
N SER A 226 -16.69 30.31 16.94
CA SER A 226 -17.78 29.33 16.83
C SER A 226 -17.91 28.73 15.43
N PHE A 227 -17.72 29.54 14.39
CA PHE A 227 -17.73 29.06 13.00
C PHE A 227 -16.61 28.05 12.70
N LYS A 228 -15.38 28.31 13.17
CA LYS A 228 -14.23 27.39 13.01
C LYS A 228 -14.45 26.10 13.78
N ILE A 229 -15.03 26.19 14.98
CA ILE A 229 -15.40 25.03 15.80
C ILE A 229 -16.44 24.17 15.06
N ILE A 230 -17.47 24.78 14.46
CA ILE A 230 -18.48 24.07 13.68
C ILE A 230 -17.85 23.37 12.48
N ILE A 231 -17.00 24.06 11.70
CA ILE A 231 -16.30 23.45 10.55
C ILE A 231 -15.44 22.27 11.01
N TYR A 232 -14.65 22.46 12.06
CA TYR A 232 -13.78 21.42 12.58
C TYR A 232 -14.58 20.20 13.07
N THR A 233 -15.70 20.44 13.75
CA THR A 233 -16.60 19.39 14.24
C THR A 233 -17.25 18.63 13.09
N LEU A 234 -17.72 19.32 12.04
CA LEU A 234 -18.29 18.69 10.85
C LEU A 234 -17.25 17.85 10.11
N PHE A 235 -16.02 18.36 9.97
CA PHE A 235 -14.93 17.64 9.32
C PHE A 235 -14.52 16.40 10.13
N SER A 236 -14.40 16.55 11.45
CA SER A 236 -14.14 15.46 12.40
C SER A 236 -15.21 14.38 12.33
N LEU A 237 -16.48 14.79 12.34
CA LEU A 237 -17.63 13.89 12.21
C LEU A 237 -17.61 13.16 10.87
N MET A 238 -17.24 13.85 9.77
CA MET A 238 -17.11 13.21 8.46
C MET A 238 -16.02 12.13 8.47
N ILE A 239 -14.83 12.41 9.01
CA ILE A 239 -13.75 11.41 9.13
C ILE A 239 -14.20 10.22 10.00
N PHE A 240 -14.85 10.51 11.13
CA PHE A 240 -15.37 9.49 12.03
C PHE A 240 -16.42 8.61 11.35
N LEU A 241 -17.38 9.21 10.65
CA LEU A 241 -18.40 8.50 9.89
C LEU A 241 -17.77 7.68 8.76
N LEU A 242 -16.73 8.17 8.10
CA LEU A 242 -15.98 7.39 7.10
C LEU A 242 -15.30 6.16 7.72
N ALA A 243 -14.73 6.29 8.93
CA ALA A 243 -14.14 5.18 9.66
C ALA A 243 -15.20 4.14 10.07
N PHE A 244 -16.37 4.63 10.46
CA PHE A 244 -17.47 3.79 10.92
C PHE A 244 -18.21 3.08 9.77
N LEU A 245 -18.49 3.78 8.66
CA LEU A 245 -19.31 3.32 7.53
C LEU A 245 -18.57 2.42 6.54
N ALA A 246 -17.28 2.15 6.75
CA ALA A 246 -16.50 1.22 5.93
C ALA A 246 -17.05 -0.24 5.97
N LYS A 247 -18.03 -0.56 6.82
CA LYS A 247 -18.72 -1.86 6.89
C LYS A 247 -19.87 -1.94 5.88
N GLY A 248 -19.63 -2.53 4.70
CA GLY A 248 -20.69 -3.10 3.86
C GLY A 248 -20.50 -2.92 2.36
N GLY A 249 -20.86 -3.92 1.56
CA GLY A 249 -20.75 -3.89 0.09
C GLY A 249 -21.50 -2.74 -0.61
N SER A 250 -22.44 -2.09 0.08
CA SER A 250 -23.09 -0.85 -0.37
C SER A 250 -22.14 0.35 -0.41
N PHE A 251 -21.02 0.29 0.32
CA PHE A 251 -19.96 1.30 0.35
C PHE A 251 -19.28 1.47 -1.03
N LEU A 252 -19.22 0.41 -1.87
CA LEU A 252 -18.68 0.53 -3.24
C LEU A 252 -19.53 1.46 -4.14
N ARG A 253 -20.85 1.56 -3.89
CA ARG A 253 -21.73 2.48 -4.64
C ARG A 253 -21.56 3.93 -4.19
N ILE A 254 -21.31 4.16 -2.90
CA ILE A 254 -21.00 5.49 -2.36
C ILE A 254 -19.55 5.89 -2.71
N LEU A 255 -18.60 4.93 -2.74
CA LEU A 255 -17.22 5.11 -3.20
C LEU A 255 -17.08 5.32 -4.71
N ARG A 256 -18.03 4.91 -5.54
CA ARG A 256 -18.02 5.27 -6.97
C ARG A 256 -18.27 6.78 -7.17
N LEU A 257 -18.98 7.44 -6.25
CA LEU A 257 -18.94 8.89 -6.03
C LEU A 257 -17.74 9.32 -5.16
N GLY A 258 -17.23 8.42 -4.33
CA GLY A 258 -16.15 8.62 -3.37
C GLY A 258 -14.71 8.48 -3.90
N ALA A 259 -14.45 8.14 -5.15
CA ALA A 259 -13.13 8.40 -5.75
C ALA A 259 -12.85 9.92 -5.71
N ASN A 260 -13.88 10.74 -5.94
CA ASN A 260 -13.80 12.18 -5.76
C ASN A 260 -13.70 12.57 -4.29
N MET A 261 -14.46 11.94 -3.37
CA MET A 261 -14.40 12.28 -1.93
C MET A 261 -13.14 11.79 -1.22
N ALA A 262 -12.58 10.64 -1.58
CA ALA A 262 -11.31 10.14 -1.06
C ALA A 262 -10.17 11.01 -1.56
N THR A 263 -10.18 11.38 -2.85
CA THR A 263 -9.27 12.38 -3.39
C THR A 263 -9.46 13.72 -2.69
N PHE A 264 -10.69 14.17 -2.42
CA PHE A 264 -11.01 15.38 -1.67
C PHE A 264 -10.59 15.29 -0.21
N LEU A 265 -10.63 14.12 0.43
CA LEU A 265 -10.20 13.89 1.81
C LEU A 265 -8.68 13.92 1.92
N VAL A 266 -7.99 13.30 0.95
CA VAL A 266 -6.55 13.36 0.81
C VAL A 266 -6.11 14.78 0.49
N LEU A 267 -6.80 15.48 -0.41
CA LEU A 267 -6.56 16.89 -0.65
C LEU A 267 -6.86 17.72 0.60
N ALA A 268 -7.94 17.46 1.33
CA ALA A 268 -8.33 18.21 2.52
C ALA A 268 -7.48 17.91 3.76
N LEU A 269 -6.77 16.78 3.81
CA LEU A 269 -5.79 16.46 4.86
C LEU A 269 -4.39 16.92 4.47
N ILE A 270 -4.01 16.73 3.20
CA ILE A 270 -2.70 17.14 2.68
C ILE A 270 -2.64 18.65 2.53
N LEU A 271 -3.67 19.34 2.02
CA LEU A 271 -3.63 20.79 1.78
C LEU A 271 -3.38 21.58 3.07
N PRO A 272 -4.08 21.37 4.21
CA PRO A 272 -3.80 22.10 5.44
C PRO A 272 -2.48 21.68 6.08
N GLY A 273 -2.10 20.40 5.99
CA GLY A 273 -0.82 19.90 6.51
C GLY A 273 0.38 20.45 5.73
N VAL A 274 0.30 20.41 4.40
CA VAL A 274 1.29 21.00 3.48
C VAL A 274 1.30 22.52 3.64
N TYR A 275 0.13 23.18 3.69
CA TYR A 275 0.08 24.63 3.87
C TYR A 275 0.70 25.04 5.22
N SER A 276 0.37 24.35 6.32
CA SER A 276 0.99 24.62 7.63
C SER A 276 2.48 24.31 7.67
N PHE A 277 2.93 23.31 6.91
CA PHE A 277 4.34 22.91 6.84
C PHE A 277 5.19 23.86 5.99
N PHE A 278 4.61 24.44 4.93
CA PHE A 278 5.32 25.37 4.05
C PHE A 278 5.19 26.84 4.49
N ASP A 279 4.09 27.21 5.15
CA ASP A 279 3.83 28.57 5.64
C ASP A 279 4.39 28.82 7.06
N SER A 280 5.05 27.83 7.66
CA SER A 280 5.84 28.02 8.88
C SER A 280 7.13 28.77 8.55
N ASP A 281 6.98 30.07 8.28
CA ASP A 281 8.06 31.02 8.14
C ASP A 281 8.97 30.90 9.38
N ALA A 282 10.29 30.86 9.16
CA ALA A 282 11.30 30.33 10.09
C ALA A 282 11.34 30.97 11.50
N LYS A 283 10.54 32.01 11.76
CA LYS A 283 10.46 32.75 13.02
C LYS A 283 9.46 32.19 14.03
N VAL A 284 8.51 31.35 13.63
CA VAL A 284 7.54 30.72 14.55
C VAL A 284 7.58 29.20 14.43
N ARG A 285 8.78 28.61 14.56
CA ARG A 285 8.88 27.18 14.90
C ARG A 285 8.40 27.00 16.34
N MET A 286 7.07 26.89 16.49
CA MET A 286 6.49 26.44 17.76
C MET A 286 7.06 25.05 18.04
N ARG A 287 7.65 24.90 19.23
CA ARG A 287 8.15 23.61 19.69
C ARG A 287 6.99 22.62 19.62
N SER A 288 7.15 21.58 18.79
CA SER A 288 6.18 20.47 18.68
C SER A 288 5.71 20.07 20.07
N ASN A 289 4.40 20.19 20.31
CA ASN A 289 3.81 19.85 21.59
C ASN A 289 3.46 18.36 21.60
N ALA A 290 3.38 17.75 22.78
CA ALA A 290 3.10 16.31 22.89
C ALA A 290 1.79 15.90 22.18
N TYR A 291 0.80 16.79 22.19
CA TYR A 291 -0.48 16.57 21.50
C TYR A 291 -0.35 16.46 19.98
N ASP A 292 0.57 17.20 19.34
CA ASP A 292 0.76 17.13 17.88
C ASP A 292 1.33 15.76 17.49
N ILE A 293 2.30 15.25 18.27
CA ILE A 293 2.92 13.93 18.08
C ILE A 293 1.93 12.80 18.32
N ILE A 294 1.15 12.88 19.40
CA ILE A 294 0.11 11.89 19.69
C ILE A 294 -0.94 11.89 18.58
N SER A 295 -1.32 13.07 18.10
CA SER A 295 -2.23 13.24 16.97
C SER A 295 -1.69 12.58 15.70
N CYS A 296 -0.43 12.85 15.32
CA CYS A 296 0.20 12.24 14.16
C CYS A 296 0.32 10.71 14.28
N GLY A 297 0.71 10.20 15.45
CA GLY A 297 0.74 8.76 15.71
C GLY A 297 -0.64 8.11 15.59
N ALA A 298 -1.67 8.78 16.12
CA ALA A 298 -3.05 8.31 16.04
C ALA A 298 -3.60 8.36 14.60
N PHE A 299 -3.29 9.40 13.82
CA PHE A 299 -3.67 9.43 12.40
C PHE A 299 -2.90 8.40 11.56
N HIS A 300 -1.67 8.07 11.92
CA HIS A 300 -0.92 6.99 11.28
C HIS A 300 -1.56 5.62 11.53
N VAL A 301 -1.96 5.31 12.77
CA VAL A 301 -2.68 4.07 13.09
C VAL A 301 -4.09 4.04 12.46
N MET A 302 -4.78 5.18 12.42
CA MET A 302 -6.07 5.33 11.75
C MET A 302 -5.96 5.05 10.25
N SER A 303 -4.99 5.68 9.58
CA SER A 303 -4.75 5.47 8.15
C SER A 303 -4.28 4.05 7.83
N LEU A 304 -3.50 3.42 8.71
CA LEU A 304 -3.15 2.01 8.59
C LEU A 304 -4.42 1.14 8.63
N SER A 305 -5.32 1.42 9.56
CA SER A 305 -6.60 0.73 9.69
C SER A 305 -7.49 0.92 8.45
N PHE A 306 -7.52 2.12 7.89
CA PHE A 306 -8.25 2.41 6.65
C PHE A 306 -7.66 1.72 5.42
N SER A 307 -6.34 1.66 5.31
CA SER A 307 -5.67 1.00 4.19
C SER A 307 -6.00 -0.49 4.08
N ARG A 308 -6.40 -1.11 5.20
CA ARG A 308 -6.88 -2.50 5.26
C ARG A 308 -8.36 -2.67 4.95
N GLN A 309 -9.16 -1.63 5.16
CA GLN A 309 -10.60 -1.66 4.92
C GLN A 309 -10.94 -1.31 3.48
N ILE A 310 -10.12 -0.50 2.82
CA ILE A 310 -10.35 -0.04 1.45
C ILE A 310 -9.63 -0.98 0.47
N PRO A 311 -10.33 -1.59 -0.51
CA PRO A 311 -9.71 -2.49 -1.48
C PRO A 311 -8.71 -1.78 -2.43
N CYS A 312 -8.73 -0.45 -2.47
CA CYS A 312 -7.75 0.37 -3.19
C CYS A 312 -6.45 0.50 -2.39
N SER A 313 -5.53 -0.43 -2.62
CA SER A 313 -4.23 -0.52 -1.93
C SER A 313 -3.36 0.73 -2.05
N ILE A 314 -3.44 1.45 -3.18
CA ILE A 314 -2.59 2.61 -3.46
C ILE A 314 -2.93 3.78 -2.51
N PHE A 315 -4.21 4.10 -2.39
CA PHE A 315 -4.67 5.26 -1.62
C PHE A 315 -4.38 5.11 -0.13
N GLY A 316 -4.65 3.92 0.43
CA GLY A 316 -4.34 3.63 1.83
C GLY A 316 -2.85 3.75 2.13
N THR A 317 -2.01 3.25 1.23
CA THR A 317 -0.54 3.29 1.40
C THR A 317 0.00 4.72 1.42
N ILE A 318 -0.51 5.60 0.56
CA ILE A 318 -0.08 7.01 0.50
C ILE A 318 -0.39 7.73 1.82
N ILE A 319 -1.60 7.57 2.37
CA ILE A 319 -1.99 8.23 3.61
C ILE A 319 -1.17 7.71 4.80
N VAL A 320 -0.95 6.39 4.85
CA VAL A 320 -0.10 5.76 5.89
C VAL A 320 1.29 6.37 5.89
N TYR A 321 1.92 6.49 4.71
CA TYR A 321 3.23 7.11 4.57
C TYR A 321 3.22 8.60 4.91
N PHE A 322 2.18 9.34 4.51
CA PHE A 322 2.06 10.75 4.86
C PHE A 322 2.12 10.98 6.38
N PHE A 323 1.28 10.27 7.15
CA PHE A 323 1.27 10.43 8.61
C PHE A 323 2.50 9.81 9.30
N ALA A 324 3.06 8.73 8.76
CA ALA A 324 4.37 8.25 9.22
C ALA A 324 5.44 9.33 9.06
N GLY A 325 5.36 10.09 7.97
CA GLY A 325 6.37 11.08 7.59
C GLY A 325 6.30 12.28 8.53
N ALA A 326 5.08 12.78 8.72
CA ALA A 326 4.79 13.81 9.71
C ALA A 326 5.26 13.40 11.11
N LEU A 327 4.94 12.20 11.57
CA LEU A 327 5.36 11.68 12.88
C LEU A 327 6.90 11.66 13.03
N ILE A 328 7.62 11.15 12.02
CA ILE A 328 9.09 11.10 12.04
C ILE A 328 9.66 12.52 12.09
N ILE A 329 9.13 13.46 11.30
CA ILE A 329 9.58 14.86 11.27
C ILE A 329 9.37 15.53 12.63
N GLU A 330 8.19 15.42 13.23
CA GLU A 330 7.90 16.00 14.54
C GLU A 330 8.81 15.44 15.65
N LEU A 331 9.10 14.13 15.61
CA LEU A 331 10.05 13.51 16.52
C LEU A 331 11.48 14.03 16.31
N MET A 332 11.91 14.17 15.04
CA MET A 332 13.22 14.75 14.69
C MET A 332 13.36 16.21 15.13
N GLU A 333 12.26 16.98 15.17
CA GLU A 333 12.27 18.35 15.66
C GLU A 333 12.57 18.45 17.16
N ILE A 334 12.07 17.51 17.98
CA ILE A 334 12.39 17.46 19.40
C ILE A 334 13.86 17.09 19.61
N LYS A 335 14.25 15.92 19.11
CA LYS A 335 15.62 15.40 19.16
C LYS A 335 15.84 14.48 17.97
N LEU A 336 16.97 14.62 17.29
CA LEU A 336 17.34 13.77 16.15
C LEU A 336 17.29 12.27 16.47
N PHE A 337 17.69 11.87 17.69
CA PHE A 337 17.60 10.48 18.15
C PHE A 337 16.15 9.94 18.18
N LEU A 338 15.16 10.79 18.51
CA LEU A 338 13.75 10.38 18.48
C LEU A 338 13.25 10.11 17.06
N GLY A 339 13.88 10.68 16.03
CA GLY A 339 13.62 10.33 14.64
C GLY A 339 13.90 8.84 14.35
N ILE A 340 14.97 8.27 14.91
CA ILE A 340 15.29 6.85 14.78
C ILE A 340 14.22 5.98 15.45
N VAL A 341 13.75 6.43 16.63
CA VAL A 341 12.64 5.77 17.34
C VAL A 341 11.36 5.83 16.51
N GLY A 342 11.06 6.98 15.89
CA GLY A 342 9.93 7.17 14.99
C GLY A 342 9.98 6.25 13.77
N ILE A 343 11.13 6.16 13.10
CA ILE A 343 11.33 5.23 11.96
C ILE A 343 11.10 3.80 12.42
N SER A 344 11.67 3.42 13.57
CA SER A 344 11.51 2.07 14.12
C SER A 344 10.04 1.77 14.44
N PHE A 345 9.32 2.73 15.02
CA PHE A 345 7.90 2.60 15.33
C PHE A 345 7.03 2.47 14.07
N CYS A 346 7.21 3.34 13.07
CA CYS A 346 6.51 3.25 11.79
C CYS A 346 6.78 1.91 11.08
N TYR A 347 8.02 1.42 11.17
CA TYR A 347 8.38 0.10 10.63
C TYR A 347 7.65 -1.03 11.36
N LEU A 348 7.61 -0.98 12.69
CA LEU A 348 6.90 -1.98 13.50
C LEU A 348 5.40 -2.00 13.20
N LEU A 349 4.76 -0.84 13.06
CA LEU A 349 3.35 -0.75 12.68
C LEU A 349 3.08 -1.32 11.29
N TRP A 350 3.98 -1.05 10.34
CA TRP A 350 3.90 -1.66 9.01
C TRP A 350 4.01 -3.18 9.08
N VAL A 351 5.02 -3.70 9.78
CA VAL A 351 5.23 -5.16 9.97
C VAL A 351 4.03 -5.79 10.65
N LEU A 352 3.51 -5.17 11.72
CA LEU A 352 2.31 -5.62 12.41
C LEU A 352 1.11 -5.69 11.46
N GLY A 353 0.91 -4.66 10.64
CA GLY A 353 -0.12 -4.67 9.60
C GLY A 353 0.02 -5.88 8.67
N THR A 354 1.22 -6.15 8.17
CA THR A 354 1.46 -7.31 7.28
C THR A 354 1.35 -8.67 7.99
N PHE A 355 1.68 -8.73 9.29
CA PHE A 355 1.57 -9.95 10.08
C PHE A 355 0.10 -10.31 10.29
N MET A 356 -0.73 -9.33 10.63
CA MET A 356 -2.18 -9.52 10.84
C MET A 356 -2.90 -9.97 9.56
N ASP A 357 -2.40 -9.63 8.37
CA ASP A 357 -2.95 -10.16 7.12
C ASP A 357 -2.75 -11.67 7.00
N LYS A 358 -1.56 -12.15 7.38
CA LYS A 358 -1.12 -13.55 7.23
C LYS A 358 -1.62 -14.46 8.34
N LEU A 359 -1.87 -13.91 9.54
CA LEU A 359 -2.29 -14.67 10.72
C LEU A 359 -3.38 -15.72 10.42
N PRO A 360 -4.39 -15.44 9.58
CA PRO A 360 -5.49 -16.40 9.39
C PRO A 360 -5.17 -17.49 8.38
N GLU A 361 -4.22 -17.25 7.47
CA GLU A 361 -3.64 -18.33 6.66
C GLU A 361 -2.83 -19.30 7.54
N TYR A 362 -2.17 -18.78 8.59
CA TYR A 362 -1.51 -19.63 9.59
C TYR A 362 -2.53 -20.43 10.42
N ILE A 363 -3.58 -19.79 10.93
CA ILE A 363 -4.63 -20.46 11.71
C ILE A 363 -5.33 -21.53 10.85
N GLU A 364 -5.66 -21.25 9.59
CA GLU A 364 -6.33 -22.23 8.71
C GLU A 364 -5.43 -23.45 8.41
N LYS A 365 -4.13 -23.24 8.20
CA LYS A 365 -3.16 -24.33 7.99
C LYS A 365 -2.98 -25.20 9.23
N GLU A 366 -3.09 -24.63 10.42
CA GLU A 366 -2.93 -25.36 11.68
C GLU A 366 -4.21 -26.13 12.06
N VAL A 367 -5.39 -25.58 11.74
CA VAL A 367 -6.69 -26.19 12.06
C VAL A 367 -7.16 -27.21 11.01
N SER A 368 -6.87 -27.02 9.72
CA SER A 368 -7.26 -27.98 8.65
C SER A 368 -6.81 -29.44 8.84
N PRO A 369 -5.57 -29.76 9.25
CA PRO A 369 -5.17 -31.16 9.43
C PRO A 369 -5.91 -31.83 10.59
N VAL A 370 -6.26 -31.08 11.65
CA VAL A 370 -7.00 -31.63 12.80
C VAL A 370 -8.41 -32.05 12.41
N VAL A 371 -9.11 -31.23 11.62
CA VAL A 371 -10.47 -31.54 11.15
C VAL A 371 -10.49 -32.71 10.16
N ASN A 372 -9.49 -32.80 9.26
CA ASN A 372 -9.40 -33.92 8.33
C ASN A 372 -9.08 -35.26 9.02
N ILE A 373 -8.33 -35.26 10.13
CA ILE A 373 -8.06 -36.47 10.93
C ILE A 373 -9.33 -36.93 11.65
N GLU A 374 -10.14 -36.00 12.18
CA GLU A 374 -11.40 -36.36 12.85
C GLU A 374 -12.42 -36.95 11.85
N ILE A 375 -12.55 -36.37 10.65
CA ILE A 375 -13.46 -36.89 9.61
C ILE A 375 -12.99 -38.26 9.10
N ALA A 376 -11.67 -38.46 8.92
CA ALA A 376 -11.13 -39.77 8.54
C ALA A 376 -11.36 -40.84 9.63
N SER A 377 -11.26 -40.47 10.90
CA SER A 377 -11.53 -41.39 12.03
C SER A 377 -13.01 -41.78 12.15
N ARG A 378 -13.93 -40.85 11.83
CA ARG A 378 -15.38 -41.15 11.78
C ARG A 378 -15.76 -42.01 10.58
N HIS A 379 -15.09 -41.83 9.43
CA HIS A 379 -15.35 -42.70 8.29
C HIS A 379 -14.89 -44.14 8.54
N HIS A 380 -13.79 -44.33 9.27
CA HIS A 380 -13.27 -45.67 9.57
C HIS A 380 -14.09 -46.43 10.64
N SER A 381 -14.82 -45.71 11.50
CA SER A 381 -15.67 -46.32 12.55
C SER A 381 -17.07 -46.72 12.05
N ASN A 382 -17.50 -46.21 10.89
CA ASN A 382 -18.76 -46.60 10.25
C ASN A 382 -18.63 -47.79 9.29
N GLU A 383 -17.42 -48.25 8.99
CA GLU A 383 -17.17 -49.49 8.23
C GLU A 383 -16.94 -50.69 9.15
N LEU A 384 -17.81 -50.87 10.16
CA LEU A 384 -17.92 -52.14 10.85
C LEU A 384 -18.69 -53.11 9.93
N PRO A 385 -18.21 -54.33 9.66
CA PRO A 385 -18.83 -55.20 8.65
C PRO A 385 -20.20 -55.67 9.14
N GLU A 386 -21.25 -55.21 8.47
CA GLU A 386 -22.55 -55.87 8.51
C GLU A 386 -22.39 -57.25 7.86
N ALA A 387 -22.31 -58.26 8.70
CA ALA A 387 -22.21 -59.64 8.30
C ALA A 387 -23.54 -60.13 7.74
N THR A 388 -23.48 -60.84 6.60
CA THR A 388 -24.45 -61.85 6.11
C THR A 388 -25.82 -61.29 5.64
N MET A 389 -26.45 -61.68 4.54
CA MET A 389 -26.52 -62.92 3.76
C MET A 389 -26.81 -62.57 2.28
N VAL A 390 -26.09 -63.14 1.30
CA VAL A 390 -26.52 -64.29 0.47
C VAL A 390 -27.98 -64.21 0.00
N GLU A 391 -28.18 -63.76 -1.25
CA GLU A 391 -29.10 -64.46 -2.16
C GLU A 391 -28.62 -64.33 -3.62
N GLU A 392 -28.49 -65.50 -4.23
CA GLU A 392 -28.00 -65.84 -5.55
C GLU A 392 -29.20 -66.43 -6.30
N CYS A 393 -29.53 -65.92 -7.49
CA CYS A 393 -30.27 -66.60 -8.56
C CYS A 393 -30.28 -65.69 -9.80
N LEU A 394 -29.51 -66.00 -10.85
CA LEU A 394 -29.84 -66.85 -12.01
C LEU A 394 -30.87 -66.22 -12.98
N GLU A 395 -30.37 -65.85 -14.17
CA GLU A 395 -30.80 -66.34 -15.51
C GLU A 395 -31.99 -65.57 -16.10
N SER A 396 -32.16 -65.38 -17.41
CA SER A 396 -31.39 -65.56 -18.64
C SER A 396 -32.27 -64.99 -19.77
N ASN A 397 -31.66 -64.69 -20.93
CA ASN A 397 -32.28 -64.64 -22.26
C ASN A 397 -33.26 -63.47 -22.55
N ALA A 398 -33.44 -62.97 -23.76
CA ALA A 398 -32.74 -63.01 -25.04
C ALA A 398 -33.51 -62.04 -25.97
N ALA A 399 -32.82 -61.54 -26.98
CA ALA A 399 -33.31 -61.29 -28.34
C ALA A 399 -34.39 -60.21 -28.62
N ASP A 400 -33.94 -59.33 -29.53
CA ASP A 400 -34.63 -58.83 -30.73
C ASP A 400 -35.46 -57.54 -30.71
N ASP A 401 -34.97 -56.67 -31.61
CA ASP A 401 -35.66 -55.91 -32.65
C ASP A 401 -36.11 -54.45 -32.46
N GLU A 402 -35.55 -53.67 -33.39
CA GLU A 402 -36.14 -52.61 -34.22
C GLU A 402 -36.71 -51.31 -33.62
N HIS A 403 -35.94 -50.25 -33.92
CA HIS A 403 -36.35 -49.12 -34.78
C HIS A 403 -37.20 -47.96 -34.20
N SER A 404 -36.83 -46.77 -34.70
CA SER A 404 -37.60 -45.51 -34.76
C SER A 404 -37.47 -44.50 -33.60
N ASP A 405 -36.76 -43.43 -33.95
CA ASP A 405 -37.08 -42.02 -33.78
C ASP A 405 -37.14 -41.37 -32.39
N HIS A 406 -36.01 -40.70 -32.13
CA HIS A 406 -35.84 -39.41 -31.46
C HIS A 406 -37.12 -38.57 -31.25
N SER A 407 -37.49 -38.41 -29.98
CA SER A 407 -38.28 -37.28 -29.48
C SER A 407 -37.86 -36.99 -28.04
N ASP A 408 -36.92 -36.06 -27.86
CA ASP A 408 -36.50 -35.59 -26.54
C ASP A 408 -37.47 -34.53 -26.03
N HIS A 409 -38.41 -34.99 -25.20
CA HIS A 409 -39.18 -34.16 -24.29
C HIS A 409 -38.37 -33.85 -23.03
N ILE A 410 -38.41 -32.57 -22.68
CA ILE A 410 -37.95 -31.93 -21.45
C ILE A 410 -38.51 -32.65 -20.21
N VAL A 411 -37.63 -33.15 -19.33
CA VAL A 411 -37.97 -33.48 -17.94
C VAL A 411 -36.87 -32.97 -17.01
N GLN A 412 -37.23 -32.01 -16.17
CA GLN A 412 -36.43 -31.54 -15.03
C GLN A 412 -36.50 -32.58 -13.89
N PRO A 413 -35.40 -32.85 -13.16
CA PRO A 413 -35.47 -33.49 -11.87
C PRO A 413 -35.64 -32.46 -10.76
N SER A 414 -36.76 -32.55 -10.04
CA SER A 414 -37.00 -31.94 -8.74
C SER A 414 -36.22 -32.69 -7.67
N LEU A 415 -35.09 -32.12 -7.22
CA LEU A 415 -34.37 -32.62 -6.05
C LEU A 415 -34.93 -31.94 -4.79
N GLN A 416 -35.63 -32.72 -3.96
CA GLN A 416 -36.06 -32.35 -2.62
C GLN A 416 -34.82 -32.13 -1.72
N ALA A 417 -34.72 -30.93 -1.15
CA ALA A 417 -33.78 -30.61 -0.09
C ALA A 417 -34.31 -31.18 1.23
N GLY A 418 -33.62 -32.20 1.77
CA GLY A 418 -33.74 -32.60 3.16
C GLY A 418 -32.85 -31.71 4.02
N GLU A 419 -33.46 -30.75 4.72
CA GLU A 419 -32.81 -30.03 5.81
C GLU A 419 -32.79 -30.93 7.05
N THR A 420 -31.66 -31.59 7.32
CA THR A 420 -31.37 -32.19 8.63
C THR A 420 -30.24 -31.43 9.31
N SER A 421 -30.62 -30.82 10.44
CA SER A 421 -29.84 -30.12 11.47
C SER A 421 -28.31 -30.26 11.46
N VAL A 422 -27.63 -29.18 11.06
CA VAL A 422 -26.17 -28.95 11.25
C VAL A 422 -25.89 -28.13 12.53
N THR A 423 -26.94 -27.73 13.27
CA THR A 423 -26.83 -26.82 14.42
C THR A 423 -26.24 -27.44 15.69
N VAL A 424 -26.23 -28.76 15.83
CA VAL A 424 -25.77 -29.43 17.07
C VAL A 424 -24.23 -29.51 17.17
N GLY A 425 -23.51 -29.51 16.05
CA GLY A 425 -22.05 -29.64 16.07
C GLY A 425 -21.27 -28.36 16.43
N VAL A 426 -21.91 -27.18 16.31
CA VAL A 426 -21.23 -25.89 16.53
C VAL A 426 -21.16 -25.51 18.00
N GLU A 427 -22.18 -25.84 18.80
CA GLU A 427 -22.17 -25.58 20.24
C GLU A 427 -21.19 -26.49 20.99
N GLU A 428 -21.04 -27.76 20.57
CA GLU A 428 -20.09 -28.69 21.18
C GLU A 428 -18.63 -28.31 20.90
N ALA A 429 -18.36 -27.77 19.70
CA ALA A 429 -17.04 -27.24 19.35
C ALA A 429 -16.69 -25.96 20.13
N PHE A 430 -17.67 -25.09 20.39
CA PHE A 430 -17.46 -23.88 21.20
C PHE A 430 -17.20 -24.19 22.67
N SER A 431 -17.90 -25.19 23.23
CA SER A 431 -17.67 -25.66 24.61
C SER A 431 -16.24 -26.18 24.82
N LYS A 432 -15.68 -26.95 23.88
CA LYS A 432 -14.33 -27.52 24.02
C LYS A 432 -13.20 -26.49 23.89
N ILE A 433 -13.44 -25.37 23.20
CA ILE A 433 -12.46 -24.29 23.07
C ILE A 433 -12.40 -23.45 24.36
N GLN A 434 -13.52 -23.35 25.08
CA GLN A 434 -13.60 -22.57 26.32
C GLN A 434 -12.93 -23.25 27.52
N ASP A 435 -12.75 -24.58 27.47
CA ASP A 435 -11.99 -25.35 28.48
C ASP A 435 -10.46 -25.36 28.24
N LEU A 436 -9.99 -24.83 27.10
CA LEU A 436 -8.57 -24.78 26.72
C LEU A 436 -7.93 -23.38 26.87
N LEU A 437 -8.74 -22.37 27.24
CA LEU A 437 -8.33 -20.99 27.53
C LEU A 437 -8.44 -20.73 29.03
#